data_AF-A0A7C1M0M6-F1
#
_entry.id   AF-A0A7C1M0M6-F1
#
_cell.length_a   1.000
_cell.length_b   1.000
_cell.length_c   1.000
_cell.angle_alpha   90.00
_cell.angle_beta   90.00
_cell.angle_gamma   90.00
#
_symmetry.space_group_name_H-M   'P 1'
#
loop_
_entity.id
_entity.type
_entity.pdbx_description
1 polymer ?
#
loop_
_entity_poly.entity_id
_entity_poly.type
_entity_poly.pdbx_seq_one_letter_code
_entity_poly.pdbx_strand_id
1 'polypeptide(L)'
;MQAIAPNHEDLAKDFLRLTPGALKAKYPKDPEVQGALAQITIAREICLSDKTLVARAEHVESEIMRRIALNLAQGLPAILPDINSVCRRVRPEK
;
A
#
# COMPACT_ATOMS: atom_id res chain seq x y z
N MET A 1 1.15 9.83 28.85
CA MET A 1 1.87 9.99 27.57
C MET A 1 0.91 9.61 26.46
N GLN A 2 0.27 10.60 25.81
CA GLN A 2 -0.58 10.33 24.64
C GLN A 2 0.35 10.12 23.44
N ALA A 3 0.38 8.92 22.88
CA ALA A 3 0.98 8.70 21.58
C ALA A 3 0.14 9.48 20.57
N ILE A 4 0.68 10.60 20.11
CA ILE A 4 0.07 11.39 19.03
C ILE A 4 0.08 10.46 17.83
N ALA A 5 -1.09 9.99 17.41
CA ALA A 5 -1.22 9.19 16.19
C ALA A 5 -0.55 9.98 15.06
N PRO A 6 0.32 9.36 14.25
CA PRO A 6 1.00 10.06 13.18
C PRO A 6 -0.05 10.71 12.28
N ASN A 7 0.13 12.00 11.99
CA ASN A 7 -0.78 12.76 11.16
C ASN A 7 -0.90 12.06 9.80
N HIS A 8 -2.13 11.89 9.28
CA HIS A 8 -2.36 11.15 8.04
C HIS A 8 -1.55 11.74 6.86
N GLU A 9 -1.26 13.04 6.89
CA GLU A 9 -0.39 13.69 5.91
C GLU A 9 1.07 13.20 5.96
N ASP A 10 1.62 12.98 7.15
CA ASP A 10 2.98 12.46 7.32
C ASP A 10 3.05 10.99 6.92
N LEU A 11 2.02 10.20 7.27
CA LEU A 11 1.89 8.83 6.80
C LEU A 11 1.82 8.77 5.27
N ALA A 12 1.00 9.62 4.63
CA ALA A 12 0.91 9.68 3.17
C ALA A 12 2.27 9.97 2.51
N LYS A 13 3.03 10.92 3.04
CA LYS A 13 4.38 11.24 2.55
C LYS A 13 5.34 10.06 2.72
N ASP A 14 5.26 9.36 3.84
CA ASP A 14 6.08 8.19 4.08
C ASP A 14 5.72 7.03 3.16
N PHE A 15 4.43 6.77 2.90
CA PHE A 15 3.99 5.76 1.94
C PHE A 15 4.49 6.02 0.51
N LEU A 16 4.74 7.28 0.14
CA LEU A 16 5.30 7.65 -1.16
C LEU A 16 6.84 7.61 -1.20
N ARG A 17 7.50 7.69 -0.05
CA ARG A 17 8.97 7.84 0.05
C ARG A 17 9.69 6.59 0.53
N LEU A 18 9.03 5.77 1.34
CA LEU A 18 9.62 4.64 2.02
C LEU A 18 9.14 3.33 1.39
N THR A 19 10.01 2.32 1.45
CA THR A 19 9.65 0.94 1.09
C THR A 19 8.78 0.31 2.17
N PRO A 20 8.07 -0.82 1.91
CA PRO A 20 7.23 -1.46 2.91
C PRO A 20 8.04 -1.88 4.15
N GLY A 21 9.29 -2.30 3.94
CA GLY A 21 10.21 -2.65 5.03
C GLY A 21 10.59 -1.45 5.90
N ALA A 22 10.84 -0.28 5.28
CA ALA A 22 11.15 0.95 6.01
C ALA A 22 9.93 1.49 6.76
N LEU A 23 8.73 1.41 6.18
CA LEU A 23 7.46 1.73 6.86
C LEU A 23 7.24 0.84 8.08
N LYS A 24 7.48 -0.47 7.96
CA LYS A 24 7.37 -1.42 9.08
C LYS A 24 8.35 -1.09 10.21
N ALA A 25 9.57 -0.68 9.87
CA ALA A 25 10.59 -0.31 10.85
C ALA A 25 10.27 1.03 11.53
N LYS A 26 9.73 2.01 10.79
CA LYS A 26 9.36 3.34 11.31
C LYS A 26 8.08 3.29 12.14
N TYR A 27 7.11 2.48 11.75
CA TYR A 27 5.78 2.36 12.37
C TYR A 27 5.44 0.91 12.76
N PRO A 28 6.22 0.27 13.65
CA PRO A 28 6.03 -1.14 13.99
C PRO A 28 4.77 -1.41 14.81
N LYS A 29 4.19 -0.38 15.45
CA LYS A 29 3.02 -0.48 16.33
C LYS A 29 1.79 0.25 15.80
N ASP A 30 1.87 0.84 14.61
CA ASP A 30 0.76 1.59 14.03
C ASP A 30 -0.21 0.64 13.31
N PRO A 31 -1.46 0.51 13.78
CA PRO A 31 -2.40 -0.45 13.22
C PRO A 31 -2.80 -0.13 11.77
N GLU A 32 -2.84 1.15 11.37
CA GLU A 32 -3.15 1.54 10.00
C GLU A 32 -2.01 1.14 9.06
N VAL A 33 -0.76 1.43 9.45
CA VAL A 33 0.42 1.03 8.66
C VAL A 33 0.54 -0.49 8.58
N GLN A 34 0.33 -1.21 9.68
CA GLN A 34 0.38 -2.69 9.64
C GLN A 34 -0.74 -3.27 8.75
N GLY A 35 -1.95 -2.70 8.79
CA GLY A 35 -3.06 -3.10 7.92
C GLY A 35 -2.77 -2.85 6.43
N ALA A 36 -2.21 -1.70 6.10
CA ALA A 36 -1.76 -1.34 4.76
C ALA A 36 -0.66 -2.28 4.24
N LEU A 37 0.35 -2.59 5.06
CA LEU A 37 1.42 -3.53 4.72
C LEU A 37 0.91 -4.96 4.49
N ALA A 38 -0.08 -5.40 5.27
CA ALA A 38 -0.73 -6.68 5.05
C ALA A 38 -1.44 -6.72 3.68
N GLN A 39 -2.12 -5.65 3.29
CA GLN A 39 -2.78 -5.55 1.98
C GLN A 39 -1.80 -5.55 0.81
N ILE A 40 -0.68 -4.84 0.94
CA ILE A 40 0.43 -4.88 -0.02
C ILE A 40 0.91 -6.33 -0.21
N THR A 41 1.08 -7.06 0.89
CA THR A 41 1.55 -8.45 0.88
C THR A 41 0.56 -9.37 0.17
N ILE A 42 -0.73 -9.29 0.53
CA ILE A 42 -1.80 -10.08 -0.10
C ILE A 42 -1.88 -9.78 -1.61
N ALA A 43 -1.84 -8.51 -2.00
CA ALA A 43 -1.89 -8.13 -3.40
C ALA A 43 -0.69 -8.65 -4.20
N ARG A 44 0.49 -8.63 -3.58
CA ARG A 44 1.71 -9.19 -4.17
C ARG A 44 1.58 -10.69 -4.40
N GLU A 45 1.04 -11.43 -3.42
CA GLU A 45 0.79 -12.88 -3.56
C GLU A 45 -0.23 -13.19 -4.65
N ILE A 46 -1.34 -12.44 -4.72
CA ILE A 46 -2.35 -12.58 -5.78
C ILE A 46 -1.71 -12.35 -7.16
N CYS A 47 -0.98 -11.24 -7.30
CA CYS A 47 -0.36 -10.90 -8.57
C CYS A 47 0.79 -11.87 -8.96
N LEU A 48 1.52 -12.45 -7.99
CA LEU A 48 2.52 -13.51 -8.25
C LEU A 48 1.89 -14.86 -8.62
N SER A 49 0.73 -15.17 -8.03
CA SER A 49 0.00 -16.42 -8.30
C SER A 49 -0.70 -16.40 -9.66
N ASP A 50 -1.12 -15.23 -10.13
CA ASP A 50 -1.72 -15.04 -11.44
C ASP A 50 -0.64 -14.88 -12.53
N LYS A 51 -0.22 -16.01 -13.11
CA LYS A 51 0.74 -16.08 -14.23
C LYS A 51 0.34 -15.27 -15.47
N THR A 52 -0.90 -14.78 -15.55
CA THR A 52 -1.39 -13.95 -16.66
C THR A 52 -1.06 -12.47 -16.47
N LEU A 53 -0.66 -12.07 -15.26
CA LEU A 53 -0.22 -10.71 -14.95
C LEU A 53 1.28 -10.58 -15.24
N VAL A 54 1.61 -10.05 -16.42
CA VAL A 54 2.96 -9.56 -16.76
C VAL A 54 3.29 -8.25 -16.01
N ALA A 55 2.43 -7.84 -15.08
CA ALA A 55 2.70 -6.74 -14.17
C ALA A 55 3.79 -7.17 -13.20
N ARG A 56 4.97 -6.53 -13.27
CA ARG A 56 6.03 -6.72 -12.28
C ARG A 56 5.46 -6.44 -10.89
N ALA A 57 5.65 -7.34 -9.94
CA ALA A 57 5.15 -7.20 -8.56
C ALA A 57 5.48 -5.83 -7.93
N GLU A 58 6.61 -5.24 -8.31
CA GLU A 58 7.05 -3.90 -7.90
C GLU A 58 6.11 -2.76 -8.35
N HIS A 59 5.50 -2.87 -9.54
CA HIS A 59 4.53 -1.89 -10.03
C HIS A 59 3.21 -1.97 -9.25
N VAL A 60 2.79 -3.18 -8.88
CA VAL A 60 1.58 -3.43 -8.08
C VAL A 60 1.78 -2.87 -6.67
N GLU A 61 2.94 -3.17 -6.07
CA GLU A 61 3.33 -2.64 -4.76
C GLU A 61 3.35 -1.10 -4.76
N SER A 62 3.98 -0.48 -5.77
CA SER A 62 4.05 0.98 -5.89
C SER A 62 2.68 1.64 -6.08
N GLU A 63 1.80 1.06 -6.90
CA GLU A 63 0.45 1.59 -7.13
C GLU A 63 -0.43 1.45 -5.88
N ILE A 64 -0.27 0.38 -5.12
CA ILE A 64 -0.97 0.17 -3.85
C ILE A 64 -0.55 1.22 -2.84
N MET A 65 0.76 1.41 -2.65
CA MET A 65 1.27 2.46 -1.76
C MET A 65 0.75 3.83 -2.16
N ARG A 66 0.72 4.14 -3.46
CA ARG A 66 0.23 5.41 -3.98
C ARG A 66 -1.24 5.66 -3.63
N ARG A 67 -2.09 4.63 -3.76
CA ARG A 67 -3.52 4.74 -3.41
C ARG A 67 -3.73 4.84 -1.90
N ILE A 68 -2.94 4.12 -1.12
CA ILE A 68 -2.97 4.22 0.35
C ILE A 68 -2.55 5.63 0.78
N ALA A 69 -1.49 6.18 0.20
CA ALA A 69 -1.07 7.55 0.44
C ALA A 69 -2.15 8.57 0.04
N LEU A 70 -2.85 8.35 -1.08
CA LEU A 70 -3.95 9.20 -1.50
C LEU A 70 -5.12 9.17 -0.51
N ASN A 71 -5.50 7.97 -0.03
CA ASN A 71 -6.55 7.84 0.98
C ASN A 71 -6.17 8.60 2.25
N LEU A 72 -4.96 8.37 2.75
CA LEU A 72 -4.43 9.07 3.92
C LEU A 72 -4.42 10.59 3.73
N ALA A 73 -3.98 11.09 2.56
CA ALA A 73 -4.01 12.52 2.26
C ALA A 73 -5.44 13.10 2.21
N GLN A 74 -6.46 12.27 1.98
CA GLN A 74 -7.88 12.64 2.01
C GLN A 74 -8.52 12.45 3.39
N GLY A 75 -7.77 12.00 4.41
CA GLY A 75 -8.29 11.63 5.72
C GLY A 75 -9.11 10.34 5.72
N LEU A 76 -8.93 9.50 4.69
CA LEU A 76 -9.53 8.19 4.57
C LEU A 76 -8.59 7.11 5.13
N PRO A 77 -9.12 5.95 5.55
CA PRO A 77 -8.31 4.85 6.07
C PRO A 77 -7.26 4.36 5.06
N ALA A 78 -6.13 3.88 5.58
CA ALA A 78 -5.04 3.25 4.82
C ALA A 78 -5.40 1.85 4.25
N ILE A 79 -6.62 1.70 3.72
CA ILE A 79 -7.20 0.46 3.22
C ILE A 79 -7.62 0.66 1.77
N LEU A 80 -7.31 -0.31 0.93
CA LEU A 80 -7.79 -0.41 -0.43
C LEU A 80 -9.08 -1.24 -0.49
N PRO A 81 -10.16 -0.70 -1.06
CA PRO A 81 -11.42 -1.44 -1.19
C PRO A 81 -11.35 -2.54 -2.26
N ASP A 82 -10.49 -2.40 -3.27
CA ASP A 82 -10.41 -3.37 -4.37
C ASP A 82 -8.96 -3.57 -4.88
N ILE A 83 -8.29 -4.57 -4.30
CA ILE A 83 -6.93 -4.99 -4.69
C ILE A 83 -6.91 -5.58 -6.10
N ASN A 84 -7.97 -6.28 -6.53
CA ASN A 84 -8.06 -6.88 -7.86
C ASN A 84 -8.07 -5.82 -8.97
N SER A 85 -8.69 -4.67 -8.71
CA SER A 85 -8.71 -3.50 -9.58
C SER A 85 -7.33 -2.90 -9.79
N VAL A 86 -6.46 -2.95 -8.77
CA VAL A 86 -5.02 -2.61 -8.92
C VAL A 86 -4.39 -3.59 -9.90
N CYS A 87 -4.41 -4.90 -9.61
CA CYS A 87 -3.78 -5.93 -10.43
C CYS A 87 -4.28 -5.90 -11.90
N ARG A 88 -5.56 -5.56 -12.15
CA ARG A 88 -6.11 -5.38 -13.51
C ARG A 88 -5.60 -4.14 -14.23
N ARG A 89 -5.43 -3.00 -13.55
CA ARG A 89 -4.93 -1.76 -14.17
C ARG A 89 -3.45 -1.84 -14.57
N VAL A 90 -2.67 -2.68 -13.91
CA VAL A 90 -1.24 -2.87 -14.26
C VAL A 90 -1.07 -3.85 -15.43
N ARG A 91 -2.15 -4.39 -16.00
CA ARG A 91 -2.09 -5.17 -17.24
C ARG A 91 -1.74 -4.24 -18.40
N PRO A 92 -0.71 -4.54 -19.21
CA PRO A 92 -0.59 -3.91 -20.51
C PRO A 92 -1.81 -4.33 -21.34
N GLU A 93 -2.57 -3.37 -21.85
CA GLU A 93 -3.52 -3.63 -22.92
C GLU A 93 -2.77 -4.28 -24.08
N LYS A 94 -3.34 -5.36 -24.61
CA LYS A 94 -2.71 -6.27 -25.56
C LYS A 94 -2.83 -5.76 -26.99
#